data_AF-A0A223ZED5-F1
#
_entry.id   AF-A0A223ZED5-F1
#
_cell.length_a   1.000
_cell.length_b   1.000
_cell.length_c   1.000
_cell.angle_alpha   90.00
_cell.angle_beta   90.00
_cell.angle_gamma   90.00
#
_symmetry.space_group_name_H-M   'P 1'
#
loop_
_entity.id
_entity.type
_entity.pdbx_description
1 polymer ?
#
loop_
_entity_poly.entity_id
_entity_poly.type
_entity_poly.pdbx_seq_one_letter_code
_entity_poly.pdbx_strand_id
1 'polypeptide(L)'
;MGLFVTIFAVAGIAVAADATSQDRTVSMQQSKNDSVYTASQGTREQYDVNGTDNPEVMEQDNTSRISDPKNINTGISYTTIQAAIDDPLTLDGHTIEVEAGTYTENVVVNKKLTIRPFSGEVVTVQALDPSKPVFTITAAGSGSTIEGFTINGATGSYGIYLDCANNCTINNNIITGNCYGIYLYNSSNNKIAGNMIKNNERVSTFQQTVRTGKSMQIIIISTNI
;
A
#
# COMPACT_ATOMS: atom_id res chain seq x y z
N MET A 1 -55.60 -22.23 -19.92
CA MET A 1 -55.58 -22.94 -21.23
C MET A 1 -55.84 -21.89 -22.30
N GLY A 2 -55.09 -21.88 -23.42
CA GLY A 2 -55.37 -20.98 -24.55
C GLY A 2 -54.55 -19.69 -24.60
N LEU A 3 -53.67 -19.61 -25.60
CA LEU A 3 -52.96 -18.44 -26.09
C LEU A 3 -53.89 -17.57 -26.94
N PHE A 4 -53.78 -16.23 -26.86
CA PHE A 4 -54.13 -15.37 -28.00
C PHE A 4 -53.12 -14.24 -28.16
N VAL A 5 -52.45 -14.23 -29.32
CA VAL A 5 -51.60 -13.16 -29.83
C VAL A 5 -52.37 -12.48 -30.95
N THR A 6 -52.34 -11.15 -31.02
CA THR A 6 -52.86 -10.41 -32.18
C THR A 6 -51.82 -9.38 -32.62
N ILE A 7 -51.38 -9.48 -33.89
CA ILE A 7 -50.35 -8.65 -34.51
C ILE A 7 -51.00 -7.70 -35.51
N PHE A 8 -50.65 -6.41 -35.46
CA PHE A 8 -50.80 -5.39 -36.51
C PHE A 8 -49.73 -4.30 -36.25
N ALA A 9 -49.06 -3.67 -37.21
CA ALA A 9 -48.86 -3.96 -38.64
C ALA A 9 -47.55 -3.27 -39.11
N VAL A 10 -47.12 -3.52 -40.35
CA VAL A 10 -45.83 -3.09 -40.93
C VAL A 10 -45.93 -1.73 -41.65
N ALA A 11 -44.85 -0.92 -41.60
CA ALA A 11 -44.51 0.08 -42.63
C ALA A 11 -42.99 0.33 -42.66
N GLY A 12 -42.42 0.64 -43.83
CA GLY A 12 -41.01 1.01 -44.01
C GLY A 12 -40.74 1.68 -45.35
N ILE A 13 -39.48 2.08 -45.61
CA ILE A 13 -38.95 2.62 -46.90
C ILE A 13 -39.48 4.05 -47.22
N ALA A 14 -38.77 5.08 -47.73
CA ALA A 14 -37.38 5.36 -48.16
C ALA A 14 -36.95 6.77 -47.60
N VAL A 15 -35.99 7.60 -48.09
CA VAL A 15 -34.99 7.62 -49.19
C VAL A 15 -33.79 8.53 -48.78
N ALA A 16 -32.77 8.74 -49.62
CA ALA A 16 -31.55 9.50 -49.30
C ALA A 16 -31.42 10.90 -49.97
N ALA A 17 -30.63 11.79 -49.35
CA ALA A 17 -29.92 12.98 -49.87
C ALA A 17 -29.11 13.59 -48.69
N ASP A 18 -27.98 14.29 -48.80
CA ASP A 18 -27.11 14.73 -49.92
C ASP A 18 -25.66 14.80 -49.40
N ALA A 19 -24.65 14.80 -50.28
CA ALA A 19 -23.23 14.87 -49.91
C ALA A 19 -22.53 16.07 -50.56
N THR A 20 -21.91 16.92 -49.74
CA THR A 20 -20.99 17.96 -50.23
C THR A 20 -19.64 17.89 -49.51
N SER A 21 -18.57 17.93 -50.30
CA SER A 21 -17.18 17.81 -49.87
C SER A 21 -16.53 19.17 -49.63
N GLN A 22 -15.51 19.22 -48.76
CA GLN A 22 -14.24 19.90 -49.06
C GLN A 22 -13.07 19.29 -48.26
N ASP A 23 -11.96 19.07 -48.96
CA ASP A 23 -10.64 18.69 -48.45
C ASP A 23 -9.84 19.94 -48.07
N ARG A 24 -9.23 19.96 -46.87
CA ARG A 24 -8.05 20.79 -46.52
C ARG A 24 -7.19 20.18 -45.39
N THR A 25 -6.05 19.62 -45.78
CA THR A 25 -4.69 19.75 -45.17
C THR A 25 -4.46 19.75 -43.64
N VAL A 26 -3.51 18.89 -43.26
CA VAL A 26 -2.84 18.65 -41.96
C VAL A 26 -2.33 19.88 -41.18
N SER A 27 -2.47 19.85 -39.85
CA SER A 27 -1.44 20.32 -38.91
C SER A 27 -1.44 19.47 -37.61
N MET A 28 -0.26 19.04 -37.15
CA MET A 28 -0.09 18.27 -35.91
C MET A 28 0.15 19.19 -34.71
N GLN A 29 -0.44 18.87 -33.54
CA GLN A 29 0.22 19.07 -32.24
C GLN A 29 -0.30 18.05 -31.22
N GLN A 30 0.59 17.55 -30.35
CA GLN A 30 0.35 16.42 -29.45
C GLN A 30 -0.13 16.85 -28.05
N SER A 31 -0.95 16.00 -27.42
CA SER A 31 -0.82 15.73 -25.98
C SER A 31 -1.12 14.25 -25.67
N LYS A 32 -0.07 13.48 -25.37
CA LYS A 32 -0.14 12.24 -24.57
C LYS A 32 -0.62 12.58 -23.15
N ASN A 33 -1.18 11.68 -22.33
CA ASN A 33 -1.09 10.21 -22.32
C ASN A 33 -2.36 9.62 -21.67
N ASP A 34 -2.91 8.54 -22.23
CA ASP A 34 -3.95 7.72 -21.59
C ASP A 34 -3.35 6.58 -20.75
N SER A 35 -4.03 6.17 -19.69
CA SER A 35 -3.82 4.89 -18.99
C SER A 35 -5.15 4.28 -18.57
N VAL A 36 -5.83 3.62 -19.51
CA VAL A 36 -6.94 2.69 -19.22
C VAL A 36 -6.37 1.28 -19.33
N TYR A 37 -6.25 0.56 -18.21
CA TYR A 37 -5.89 -0.86 -18.22
C TYR A 37 -7.10 -1.74 -17.95
N THR A 38 -7.48 -2.50 -18.97
CA THR A 38 -8.55 -3.50 -18.95
C THR A 38 -8.08 -4.79 -18.28
N ALA A 39 -8.93 -5.41 -17.46
CA ALA A 39 -8.65 -6.72 -16.89
C ALA A 39 -8.62 -7.81 -17.98
N SER A 40 -7.55 -8.63 -18.01
CA SER A 40 -7.45 -9.80 -18.87
C SER A 40 -7.85 -11.08 -18.12
N GLN A 41 -9.06 -11.59 -18.40
CA GLN A 41 -9.34 -13.02 -18.25
C GLN A 41 -9.16 -13.70 -19.62
N GLY A 42 -8.51 -14.85 -19.65
CA GLY A 42 -8.48 -15.67 -20.87
C GLY A 42 -7.30 -16.64 -20.99
N THR A 43 -7.32 -17.74 -20.24
CA THR A 43 -6.59 -18.93 -20.67
C THR A 43 -7.35 -19.60 -21.83
N ARG A 44 -6.77 -19.59 -23.03
CA ARG A 44 -7.11 -20.56 -24.07
C ARG A 44 -5.82 -21.07 -24.69
N GLU A 45 -5.59 -22.37 -24.55
CA GLU A 45 -4.49 -23.06 -25.21
C GLU A 45 -4.67 -22.98 -26.73
N GLN A 46 -3.60 -22.62 -27.44
CA GLN A 46 -3.52 -22.74 -28.89
C GLN A 46 -2.45 -23.79 -29.22
N TYR A 47 -2.91 -24.98 -29.57
CA TYR A 47 -2.05 -26.05 -30.10
C TYR A 47 -1.73 -25.73 -31.56
N ASP A 48 -0.47 -25.36 -31.85
CA ASP A 48 0.00 -25.31 -33.23
C ASP A 48 0.64 -26.64 -33.65
N VAL A 49 0.12 -27.17 -34.76
CA VAL A 49 0.54 -28.42 -35.37
C VAL A 49 1.80 -28.21 -36.23
N ASN A 50 2.98 -28.19 -35.62
CA ASN A 50 4.26 -28.52 -36.28
C ASN A 50 5.34 -28.83 -35.23
N GLY A 51 5.81 -30.08 -35.19
CA GLY A 51 6.80 -30.53 -34.21
C GLY A 51 8.22 -30.08 -34.53
N THR A 52 8.71 -29.07 -33.82
CA THR A 52 10.13 -28.86 -33.51
C THR A 52 10.24 -28.33 -32.08
N ASP A 53 10.89 -29.06 -31.19
CA ASP A 53 11.18 -28.59 -29.83
C ASP A 53 12.08 -27.35 -29.89
N ASN A 54 11.50 -26.17 -29.69
CA ASN A 54 12.25 -24.97 -29.35
C ASN A 54 12.27 -24.88 -27.82
N PRO A 55 13.43 -25.06 -27.15
CA PRO A 55 13.48 -24.98 -25.70
C PRO A 55 12.99 -23.60 -25.27
N GLU A 56 12.11 -23.58 -24.26
CA GLU A 56 11.45 -22.37 -23.75
C GLU A 56 12.48 -21.25 -23.58
N VAL A 57 12.39 -20.23 -24.44
CA VAL A 57 12.99 -18.93 -24.13
C VAL A 57 12.12 -18.38 -23.02
N MET A 58 12.51 -18.72 -21.78
CA MET A 58 11.94 -18.17 -20.57
C MET A 58 12.20 -16.66 -20.61
N GLU A 59 11.25 -15.93 -21.18
CA GLU A 59 11.20 -14.48 -21.08
C GLU A 59 11.10 -14.18 -19.59
N GLN A 60 12.23 -13.80 -18.99
CA GLN A 60 12.22 -13.12 -17.70
C GLN A 60 11.43 -11.84 -17.93
N ASP A 61 10.17 -11.84 -17.51
CA ASP A 61 9.35 -10.66 -17.52
C ASP A 61 10.00 -9.62 -16.59
N ASN A 62 10.75 -8.72 -17.22
CA ASN A 62 11.41 -7.60 -16.58
C ASN A 62 10.49 -6.38 -16.60
N THR A 63 9.20 -6.59 -16.28
CA THR A 63 8.27 -5.55 -15.87
C THR A 63 8.71 -4.97 -14.53
N SER A 64 9.71 -4.07 -14.61
CA SER A 64 10.08 -3.05 -13.61
C SER A 64 9.56 -3.33 -12.19
N ARG A 65 10.22 -4.26 -11.47
CA ARG A 65 9.84 -4.74 -10.13
C ARG A 65 9.26 -3.64 -9.24
N ILE A 66 7.92 -3.53 -9.22
CA ILE A 66 7.23 -3.01 -8.04
C ILE A 66 7.46 -4.07 -6.98
N SER A 67 8.12 -3.66 -5.92
CA SER A 67 8.85 -4.57 -5.05
C SER A 67 7.91 -5.00 -3.92
N ASP A 68 7.16 -6.08 -4.14
CA ASP A 68 5.97 -6.38 -3.34
C ASP A 68 6.26 -6.76 -1.87
N PRO A 69 5.58 -6.14 -0.88
CA PRO A 69 5.45 -6.66 0.49
C PRO A 69 5.15 -8.17 0.52
N LYS A 70 5.89 -8.91 1.33
CA LYS A 70 5.82 -10.37 1.39
C LYS A 70 5.63 -10.87 2.82
N ASN A 71 4.57 -11.64 3.04
CA ASN A 71 4.46 -12.46 4.26
C ASN A 71 5.41 -13.66 4.09
N ILE A 72 6.56 -13.62 4.77
CA ILE A 72 7.59 -14.65 4.60
C ILE A 72 7.21 -16.01 5.24
N ASN A 73 6.18 -16.04 6.08
CA ASN A 73 5.66 -17.28 6.67
C ASN A 73 4.74 -18.05 5.71
N THR A 74 4.03 -17.36 4.81
CA THR A 74 3.18 -17.99 3.77
C THR A 74 3.85 -18.01 2.39
N GLY A 75 4.85 -17.17 2.17
CA GLY A 75 5.51 -16.98 0.88
C GLY A 75 4.74 -16.09 -0.10
N ILE A 76 3.56 -15.58 0.30
CA ILE A 76 2.68 -14.75 -0.53
C ILE A 76 3.19 -13.30 -0.57
N SER A 77 3.23 -12.74 -1.77
CA SER A 77 3.53 -11.32 -2.04
C SER A 77 2.25 -10.54 -2.37
N TYR A 78 2.26 -9.24 -2.05
CA TYR A 78 1.12 -8.34 -2.12
C TYR A 78 1.58 -6.97 -2.63
N THR A 79 0.71 -6.25 -3.34
CA THR A 79 1.02 -4.92 -3.88
C THR A 79 1.09 -3.81 -2.82
N THR A 80 0.59 -4.05 -1.61
CA THR A 80 0.54 -3.07 -0.50
C THR A 80 0.80 -3.74 0.85
N ILE A 81 1.28 -2.95 1.81
CA ILE A 81 1.52 -3.42 3.19
C ILE A 81 0.18 -3.78 3.84
N GLN A 82 -0.88 -2.99 3.61
CA GLN A 82 -2.20 -3.28 4.15
C GLN A 82 -2.78 -4.61 3.61
N ALA A 83 -2.63 -4.91 2.31
CA ALA A 83 -3.10 -6.17 1.75
C ALA A 83 -2.41 -7.38 2.38
N ALA A 84 -1.10 -7.27 2.67
CA ALA A 84 -0.36 -8.29 3.39
C ALA A 84 -0.85 -8.50 4.83
N ILE A 85 -1.31 -7.45 5.52
CA ILE A 85 -1.91 -7.53 6.86
C ILE A 85 -3.31 -8.13 6.79
N ASP A 86 -4.14 -7.70 5.83
CA ASP A 86 -5.56 -8.07 5.74
C ASP A 86 -5.77 -9.54 5.33
N ASP A 87 -4.82 -10.16 4.64
CA ASP A 87 -4.92 -11.58 4.21
C ASP A 87 -5.25 -12.52 5.40
N PRO A 88 -6.31 -13.35 5.30
CA PRO A 88 -6.69 -14.32 6.35
C PRO A 88 -5.60 -15.34 6.72
N LEU A 89 -4.64 -15.60 5.84
CA LEU A 89 -3.47 -16.47 6.06
C LEU A 89 -2.29 -15.73 6.72
N THR A 90 -2.34 -14.41 6.84
CA THR A 90 -1.45 -13.65 7.72
C THR A 90 -1.99 -13.76 9.15
N LEU A 91 -1.23 -14.45 10.02
CA LEU A 91 -1.62 -14.76 11.40
C LEU A 91 -0.69 -14.09 12.42
N ASP A 92 -1.09 -14.09 13.70
CA ASP A 92 -0.25 -13.59 14.79
C ASP A 92 1.11 -14.31 14.84
N GLY A 93 2.18 -13.52 14.98
CA GLY A 93 3.56 -13.97 14.95
C GLY A 93 4.20 -13.96 13.55
N HIS A 94 3.44 -13.69 12.49
CA HIS A 94 4.00 -13.62 11.14
C HIS A 94 4.88 -12.37 10.92
N THR A 95 5.74 -12.45 9.92
CA THR A 95 6.62 -11.37 9.47
C THR A 95 6.26 -10.95 8.04
N ILE A 96 6.07 -9.65 7.86
CA ILE A 96 5.95 -9.00 6.56
C ILE A 96 7.28 -8.29 6.27
N GLU A 97 7.98 -8.74 5.24
CA GLU A 97 9.17 -8.06 4.72
C GLU A 97 8.79 -7.21 3.51
N VAL A 98 9.31 -6.00 3.45
CA VAL A 98 8.96 -5.00 2.44
C VAL A 98 10.21 -4.63 1.64
N GLU A 99 10.21 -4.86 0.33
CA GLU A 99 11.34 -4.47 -0.54
C GLU A 99 11.43 -2.93 -0.73
N ALA A 100 12.52 -2.41 -1.29
CA ALA A 100 12.76 -0.96 -1.38
C ALA A 100 11.74 -0.22 -2.26
N GLY A 101 11.02 0.73 -1.67
CA GLY A 101 10.08 1.57 -2.40
C GLY A 101 9.46 2.67 -1.54
N THR A 102 8.52 3.39 -2.14
CA THR A 102 7.63 4.32 -1.44
C THR A 102 6.20 3.77 -1.48
N TYR A 103 5.65 3.48 -0.31
CA TYR A 103 4.29 2.95 -0.13
C TYR A 103 3.40 4.07 0.38
N THR A 104 2.47 4.53 -0.46
CA THR A 104 1.54 5.60 -0.12
C THR A 104 0.28 5.00 0.50
N GLU A 105 0.29 4.83 1.82
CA GLU A 105 -0.70 4.08 2.60
C GLU A 105 -0.97 4.73 3.97
N ASN A 106 -2.10 4.39 4.60
CA ASN A 106 -2.30 4.56 6.05
C ASN A 106 -2.53 3.16 6.63
N VAL A 107 -1.48 2.55 7.17
CA VAL A 107 -1.43 1.14 7.54
C VAL A 107 -2.04 0.92 8.92
N VAL A 108 -3.02 0.03 9.01
CA VAL A 108 -3.69 -0.41 10.24
C VAL A 108 -3.25 -1.81 10.61
N VAL A 109 -2.49 -1.92 11.71
CA VAL A 109 -1.98 -3.17 12.25
C VAL A 109 -2.97 -3.68 13.30
N ASN A 110 -3.69 -4.75 12.93
CA ASN A 110 -4.77 -5.39 13.69
C ASN A 110 -4.46 -6.84 14.09
N LYS A 111 -3.22 -7.29 13.87
CA LYS A 111 -2.66 -8.60 14.20
C LYS A 111 -1.28 -8.38 14.81
N LYS A 112 -0.80 -9.30 15.65
CA LYS A 112 0.56 -9.25 16.21
C LYS A 112 1.58 -9.60 15.13
N LEU A 113 2.20 -8.61 14.48
CA LEU A 113 3.08 -8.82 13.33
C LEU A 113 4.47 -8.20 13.52
N THR A 114 5.48 -8.77 12.87
CA THR A 114 6.74 -8.06 12.61
C THR A 114 6.66 -7.47 11.21
N ILE A 115 6.79 -6.16 11.06
CA ILE A 115 6.77 -5.46 9.78
C ILE A 115 8.09 -4.70 9.66
N ARG A 116 8.84 -4.97 8.59
CA ARG A 116 10.19 -4.42 8.37
C ARG A 116 10.58 -4.39 6.89
N PRO A 117 11.58 -3.58 6.48
CA PRO A 117 12.25 -3.76 5.21
C PRO A 117 12.87 -5.15 5.03
N PHE A 118 12.96 -5.62 3.78
CA PHE A 118 13.91 -6.65 3.42
C PHE A 118 15.35 -6.18 3.70
N SER A 119 16.27 -7.09 3.98
CA SER A 119 17.57 -6.78 4.60
C SER A 119 18.42 -5.78 3.80
N GLY A 120 18.52 -4.55 4.30
CA GLY A 120 19.33 -3.47 3.72
C GLY A 120 18.56 -2.53 2.79
N GLU A 121 17.29 -2.82 2.52
CA GLU A 121 16.44 -2.00 1.67
C GLU A 121 15.99 -0.70 2.38
N VAL A 122 15.86 0.37 1.60
CA VAL A 122 15.33 1.66 2.08
C VAL A 122 13.86 1.76 1.70
N VAL A 123 13.00 1.68 2.71
CA VAL A 123 11.55 1.77 2.53
C VAL A 123 11.01 3.07 3.11
N THR A 124 10.22 3.80 2.32
CA THR A 124 9.41 4.93 2.78
C THR A 124 7.95 4.51 2.82
N VAL A 125 7.27 4.76 3.94
CA VAL A 125 5.81 4.72 4.02
C VAL A 125 5.33 6.15 4.19
N GLN A 126 4.50 6.59 3.26
CA GLN A 126 3.96 7.95 3.17
C GLN A 126 2.44 7.90 3.39
N ALA A 127 1.90 8.79 4.21
CA ALA A 127 0.45 8.88 4.40
C ALA A 127 -0.29 9.10 3.06
N LEU A 128 -1.26 8.24 2.76
CA LEU A 128 -2.21 8.43 1.66
C LEU A 128 -3.20 9.56 1.97
N ASP A 129 -3.73 9.55 3.20
CA ASP A 129 -4.54 10.59 3.81
C ASP A 129 -3.69 11.29 4.89
N PRO A 130 -3.24 12.54 4.65
CA PRO A 130 -2.41 13.29 5.59
C PRO A 130 -3.09 13.58 6.94
N SER A 131 -4.42 13.45 7.04
CA SER A 131 -5.17 13.65 8.29
C SER A 131 -5.19 12.41 9.19
N LYS A 132 -4.71 11.26 8.69
CA LYS A 132 -4.63 9.99 9.42
C LYS A 132 -3.18 9.59 9.73
N PRO A 133 -2.94 8.73 10.72
CA PRO A 133 -1.59 8.25 10.99
C PRO A 133 -1.01 7.44 9.82
N VAL A 134 0.30 7.44 9.64
CA VAL A 134 0.94 6.56 8.63
C VAL A 134 0.84 5.10 9.08
N PHE A 135 1.15 4.82 10.34
CA PHE A 135 0.89 3.55 11.01
C PHE A 135 -0.05 3.73 12.19
N THR A 136 -1.08 2.91 12.29
CA THR A 136 -1.91 2.73 13.50
C THR A 136 -1.78 1.30 13.98
N ILE A 137 -1.23 1.08 15.18
CA ILE A 137 -1.30 -0.22 15.86
C ILE A 137 -2.51 -0.19 16.78
N THR A 138 -3.46 -1.08 16.56
CA THR A 138 -4.67 -1.21 17.38
C THR A 138 -4.43 -2.15 18.57
N ALA A 139 -5.40 -2.25 19.49
CA ALA A 139 -5.36 -3.20 20.60
C ALA A 139 -5.09 -4.66 20.14
N ALA A 140 -5.68 -5.09 19.02
CA ALA A 140 -5.47 -6.41 18.44
C ALA A 140 -4.05 -6.57 17.81
N GLY A 141 -3.42 -5.46 17.42
CA GLY A 141 -2.02 -5.41 17.01
C GLY A 141 -0.99 -5.43 18.16
N SER A 142 -1.43 -5.63 19.42
CA SER A 142 -0.52 -5.66 20.58
C SER A 142 0.61 -6.69 20.42
N GLY A 143 1.83 -6.30 20.77
CA GLY A 143 3.03 -7.12 20.62
C GLY A 143 3.67 -7.07 19.22
N SER A 144 3.18 -6.21 18.32
CA SER A 144 3.77 -6.01 16.99
C SER A 144 5.12 -5.29 17.04
N THR A 145 5.94 -5.50 16.01
CA THR A 145 7.18 -4.78 15.77
C THR A 145 7.11 -4.01 14.46
N ILE A 146 7.38 -2.70 14.51
CA ILE A 146 7.55 -1.83 13.33
C ILE A 146 8.98 -1.33 13.33
N GLU A 147 9.79 -1.73 12.35
CA GLU A 147 11.20 -1.36 12.31
C GLU A 147 11.78 -1.02 10.94
N GLY A 148 12.76 -0.11 10.93
CA GLY A 148 13.58 0.21 9.75
C GLY A 148 12.98 1.15 8.70
N PHE A 149 11.76 1.65 8.88
CA PHE A 149 11.08 2.48 7.88
C PHE A 149 11.45 3.97 7.96
N THR A 150 11.39 4.66 6.83
CA THR A 150 11.15 6.11 6.78
C THR A 150 9.64 6.36 6.77
N ILE A 151 9.12 7.18 7.67
CA ILE A 151 7.67 7.34 7.92
C ILE A 151 7.31 8.83 7.87
N ASN A 152 6.50 9.22 6.88
CA ASN A 152 6.23 10.63 6.58
C ASN A 152 4.82 10.93 6.01
N GLY A 153 4.52 12.21 5.82
CA GLY A 153 3.35 12.68 5.06
C GLY A 153 2.07 12.88 5.87
N ALA A 154 2.00 12.42 7.13
CA ALA A 154 0.84 12.62 8.00
C ALA A 154 0.79 14.06 8.58
N THR A 155 0.73 15.08 7.72
CA THR A 155 0.84 16.51 8.11
C THR A 155 -0.30 17.02 9.00
N GLY A 156 -1.43 16.32 9.06
CA GLY A 156 -2.51 16.55 10.01
C GLY A 156 -2.56 15.57 11.19
N SER A 157 -1.60 14.64 11.30
CA SER A 157 -1.68 13.47 12.20
C SER A 157 -0.32 12.96 12.69
N TYR A 158 -0.26 11.70 13.11
CA TYR A 158 0.91 11.05 13.71
C TYR A 158 1.69 10.22 12.68
N GLY A 159 3.02 10.18 12.75
CA GLY A 159 3.80 9.18 12.01
C GLY A 159 3.44 7.76 12.44
N ILE A 160 3.44 7.50 13.75
CA ILE A 160 2.98 6.24 14.34
C ILE A 160 2.01 6.53 15.49
N TYR A 161 0.84 5.89 15.47
CA TYR A 161 -0.15 5.92 16.53
C TYR A 161 -0.35 4.53 17.14
N LEU A 162 -0.30 4.42 18.46
CA LEU A 162 -0.66 3.22 19.20
C LEU A 162 -1.97 3.48 19.94
N ASP A 163 -3.02 2.75 19.58
CA ASP A 163 -4.36 2.85 20.18
C ASP A 163 -4.66 1.61 21.01
N CYS A 164 -4.60 1.77 22.33
CA CYS A 164 -4.75 0.69 23.31
C CYS A 164 -3.80 -0.50 23.06
N ALA A 165 -2.68 -0.27 22.37
CA ALA A 165 -1.73 -1.29 21.92
C ALA A 165 -0.58 -1.45 22.92
N ASN A 166 -0.34 -2.68 23.34
CA ASN A 166 0.59 -2.98 24.44
C ASN A 166 1.74 -3.89 23.99
N ASN A 167 2.89 -3.79 24.67
CA ASN A 167 4.06 -4.65 24.45
C ASN A 167 4.67 -4.57 23.02
N CYS A 168 4.34 -3.55 22.24
CA CYS A 168 4.85 -3.35 20.88
C CYS A 168 6.30 -2.84 20.89
N THR A 169 7.04 -3.10 19.81
CA THR A 169 8.40 -2.58 19.59
C THR A 169 8.43 -1.66 18.37
N ILE A 170 8.83 -0.40 18.58
CA ILE A 170 9.03 0.58 17.50
C ILE A 170 10.53 0.88 17.45
N ASN A 171 11.22 0.39 16.41
CA ASN A 171 12.68 0.29 16.40
C ASN A 171 13.33 0.86 15.13
N ASN A 172 14.41 1.64 15.26
CA ASN A 172 15.23 2.07 14.11
C ASN A 172 14.50 2.78 12.95
N ASN A 173 13.34 3.42 13.19
CA ASN A 173 12.60 4.16 12.16
C ASN A 173 13.06 5.63 12.04
N ILE A 174 12.93 6.22 10.86
CA ILE A 174 13.12 7.66 10.60
C ILE A 174 11.74 8.30 10.47
N ILE A 175 11.32 9.09 11.47
CA ILE A 175 9.95 9.64 11.53
C ILE A 175 10.01 11.16 11.33
N THR A 176 9.52 11.63 10.18
CA THR A 176 9.75 13.00 9.68
C THR A 176 8.62 13.49 8.79
N GLY A 177 8.35 14.79 8.77
CA GLY A 177 7.33 15.37 7.87
C GLY A 177 5.88 14.97 8.21
N ASN A 178 5.60 14.76 9.50
CA ASN A 178 4.25 14.53 10.03
C ASN A 178 3.87 15.70 10.97
N CYS A 179 2.60 15.80 11.40
CA CYS A 179 2.23 16.77 12.43
C CYS A 179 2.91 16.39 13.76
N TYR A 180 2.84 15.11 14.13
CA TYR A 180 3.46 14.54 15.32
C TYR A 180 4.27 13.28 14.98
N GLY A 181 5.31 12.97 15.75
CA GLY A 181 6.16 11.78 15.52
C GLY A 181 5.48 10.46 15.90
N ILE A 182 5.52 10.11 17.19
CA ILE A 182 4.86 8.92 17.75
C ILE A 182 3.89 9.39 18.85
N TYR A 183 2.72 8.76 18.94
CA TYR A 183 1.74 8.98 20.02
C TYR A 183 1.15 7.67 20.54
N LEU A 184 1.00 7.55 21.86
CA LEU A 184 0.54 6.37 22.58
C LEU A 184 -0.73 6.72 23.36
N TYR A 185 -1.88 6.22 22.93
CA TYR A 185 -3.13 6.37 23.66
C TYR A 185 -3.45 5.10 24.42
N ASN A 186 -3.61 5.20 25.75
CA ASN A 186 -3.95 4.08 26.65
C ASN A 186 -3.08 2.82 26.43
N SER A 187 -1.79 3.02 26.16
CA SER A 187 -0.87 2.02 25.60
C SER A 187 0.35 1.84 26.51
N SER A 188 0.64 0.59 26.92
CA SER A 188 1.61 0.27 27.98
C SER A 188 2.69 -0.75 27.56
N ASN A 189 3.80 -0.78 28.30
CA ASN A 189 4.93 -1.71 28.09
C ASN A 189 5.56 -1.69 26.69
N ASN A 190 5.37 -0.61 25.93
CA ASN A 190 5.90 -0.47 24.58
C ASN A 190 7.38 -0.05 24.59
N LYS A 191 8.20 -0.71 23.76
CA LYS A 191 9.62 -0.39 23.57
C LYS A 191 9.78 0.50 22.34
N ILE A 192 10.08 1.78 22.56
CA ILE A 192 10.47 2.71 21.49
C ILE A 192 11.99 2.91 21.60
N ALA A 193 12.76 2.52 20.58
CA ALA A 193 14.23 2.56 20.61
C ALA A 193 14.84 2.84 19.23
N GLY A 194 16.03 3.46 19.17
CA GLY A 194 16.77 3.66 17.92
C GLY A 194 16.13 4.57 16.85
N ASN A 195 14.91 5.10 17.09
CA ASN A 195 14.20 5.92 16.11
C ASN A 195 14.78 7.34 16.04
N MET A 196 14.94 7.87 14.82
CA MET A 196 15.27 9.26 14.55
C MET A 196 13.99 10.06 14.27
N ILE A 197 13.47 10.75 15.28
CA ILE A 197 12.26 11.58 15.18
C ILE A 197 12.69 13.04 14.97
N LYS A 198 12.46 13.60 13.78
CA LYS A 198 12.91 14.96 13.40
C LYS A 198 11.94 15.63 12.43
N ASN A 199 11.97 16.96 12.30
CA ASN A 199 11.20 17.71 11.29
C ASN A 199 9.70 17.33 11.22
N ASN A 200 9.07 17.14 12.37
CA ASN A 200 7.61 17.02 12.49
C ASN A 200 7.08 18.37 13.03
N GLU A 201 5.93 18.84 12.54
CA GLU A 201 5.47 20.23 12.74
C GLU A 201 5.29 20.60 14.21
N ARG A 202 4.79 19.66 15.00
CA ARG A 202 4.63 19.76 16.44
C ARG A 202 5.60 18.80 17.10
N VAL A 203 6.54 19.35 17.86
CA VAL A 203 7.29 18.59 18.86
C VAL A 203 6.26 18.02 19.83
N SER A 204 6.20 16.70 20.01
CA SER A 204 5.32 16.10 21.01
C SER A 204 5.81 16.50 22.41
N THR A 205 5.11 17.44 23.03
CA THR A 205 5.51 18.05 24.30
C THR A 205 5.07 17.24 25.51
N PHE A 206 5.78 16.16 25.85
CA PHE A 206 5.90 15.66 27.22
C PHE A 206 7.22 14.91 27.40
N GLN A 207 7.92 15.17 28.50
CA GLN A 207 9.24 14.61 28.79
C GLN A 207 9.16 13.52 29.87
N GLN A 208 9.60 12.30 29.57
CA GLN A 208 10.07 11.37 30.60
C GLN A 208 11.23 10.51 30.09
N THR A 209 12.26 10.36 30.93
CA THR A 209 13.52 9.71 30.60
C THR A 209 13.41 8.19 30.52
N VAL A 210 13.44 7.63 29.31
CA VAL A 210 13.67 6.19 29.12
C VAL A 210 15.18 5.90 29.26
N ARG A 211 15.57 5.13 30.28
CA ARG A 211 16.97 4.70 30.46
C ARG A 211 17.34 3.63 29.43
N THR A 212 18.25 3.95 28.52
CA THR A 212 19.04 2.93 27.79
C THR A 212 20.53 3.17 28.01
N GLY A 213 21.25 2.10 28.33
CA GLY A 213 22.69 2.18 28.58
C GLY A 213 23.46 2.46 27.28
N LYS A 214 24.22 3.56 27.25
CA LYS A 214 25.24 3.88 26.24
C LYS A 214 24.76 3.94 24.77
N SER A 215 23.75 4.76 24.48
CA SER A 215 23.84 5.81 23.44
C SER A 215 22.53 6.62 23.37
N MET A 216 22.65 7.93 23.14
CA MET A 216 21.58 8.91 23.33
C MET A 216 20.86 9.22 22.01
N GLN A 217 19.56 8.91 21.90
CA GLN A 217 18.58 9.62 21.05
C GLN A 217 17.19 9.63 21.70
N ILE A 218 16.39 10.62 21.34
CA ILE A 218 15.20 11.07 22.08
C ILE A 218 14.00 10.16 21.80
N ILE A 219 13.42 9.60 22.87
CA ILE A 219 12.17 8.84 22.85
C ILE A 219 11.08 9.73 23.44
N ILE A 220 10.04 10.02 22.66
CA ILE A 220 8.90 10.82 23.11
C ILE A 220 7.70 9.91 23.32
N ILE A 221 7.14 9.92 24.52
CA ILE A 221 5.90 9.23 24.87
C ILE A 221 5.00 10.24 25.57
N SER A 222 3.78 10.37 25.08
CA SER A 222 2.68 10.97 25.84
C SER A 222 1.81 9.83 26.36
N THR A 223 1.40 9.91 27.62
CA THR A 223 0.39 9.05 28.23
C THR A 223 -0.48 9.94 29.12
N ASN A 224 -1.79 9.96 28.89
CA ASN A 224 -2.71 10.42 29.93
C ASN A 224 -2.74 9.35 31.03
N ILE A 225 -2.38 9.75 32.25
CA ILE A 225 -2.57 9.01 33.50
C ILE A 225 -3.76 9.66 34.22
#